data_AF-A0A9D8WXP8-F1
#
_entry.id   AF-A0A9D8WXP8-F1
#
_cell.length_a   1.000
_cell.length_b   1.000
_cell.length_c   1.000
_cell.angle_alpha   90.00
_cell.angle_beta   90.00
_cell.angle_gamma   90.00
#
_symmetry.space_group_name_H-M   'P 1'
#
loop_
_entity.id
_entity.type
_entity.pdbx_description
1 polymer ?
#
loop_
_entity_poly.entity_id
_entity_poly.type
_entity_poly.pdbx_seq_one_letter_code
_entity_poly.pdbx_strand_id
1 'polypeptide(L)'
;MNKKIGIIFIVFLLLCSCVITVGASDITEDIYIKYQPDVTVLPSVESRIPNTIGIEPTFNLDGTGIGVRIDNFGVDGLDSVTITVNATGYTTPFTQSAYVPALIGKTFEFEIPMKYSHTIYDITIYIVDGSGTQTVNRFLDVEYGEARLEELCWHRGTFPTRAESLDHHFENHGAEIAAPNIVHYLVRAGMCRDEVLKAIEEDTVYRDYNVSVSLQGTLGHKYKHKYTKYYIILADSNTHILSFGR
;
A
#
# COMPACT_ATOMS: atom_id res chain seq x y z
N MET A 1 -41.38 -43.50 13.36
CA MET A 1 -40.22 -43.67 12.45
C MET A 1 -40.50 -42.80 11.23
N ASN A 2 -39.87 -41.65 10.99
CA ASN A 2 -38.46 -41.46 10.64
C ASN A 2 -38.01 -40.03 10.97
N LYS A 3 -37.56 -39.77 12.20
CA LYS A 3 -36.88 -38.52 12.60
C LYS A 3 -35.38 -38.51 12.27
N LYS A 4 -34.90 -39.45 11.43
CA LYS A 4 -33.46 -39.64 11.15
C LYS A 4 -32.99 -39.07 9.80
N ILE A 5 -33.88 -38.54 8.95
CA ILE A 5 -33.51 -38.04 7.62
C ILE A 5 -33.20 -36.52 7.65
N GLY A 6 -33.81 -35.75 8.56
CA GLY A 6 -33.60 -34.29 8.65
C GLY A 6 -32.26 -33.86 9.27
N ILE A 7 -31.63 -34.71 10.08
CA ILE A 7 -30.37 -34.37 10.77
C ILE A 7 -29.16 -34.58 9.84
N ILE A 8 -29.23 -35.54 8.91
CA ILE A 8 -28.13 -35.82 7.97
C ILE A 8 -27.97 -34.68 6.96
N PHE A 9 -29.07 -34.04 6.53
CA PHE A 9 -29.00 -32.93 5.58
C PHE A 9 -28.46 -31.64 6.19
N ILE A 10 -28.70 -31.39 7.49
CA ILE A 10 -28.18 -30.20 8.18
C ILE A 10 -26.70 -30.35 8.52
N VAL A 11 -26.22 -31.57 8.83
CA VAL A 11 -24.79 -31.83 9.04
C VAL A 11 -23.99 -31.76 7.71
N PHE A 12 -24.59 -32.15 6.58
CA PHE A 12 -23.94 -32.02 5.27
C PHE A 12 -23.85 -30.56 4.78
N LEU A 13 -24.82 -29.70 5.14
CA LEU A 13 -24.80 -28.27 4.83
C LEU A 13 -23.83 -27.47 5.73
N LEU A 14 -23.57 -27.92 6.96
CA LEU A 14 -22.59 -27.30 7.86
C LEU A 14 -21.13 -27.72 7.56
N LEU A 15 -20.92 -28.85 6.91
CA LEU A 15 -19.57 -29.34 6.53
C LEU A 15 -19.06 -28.77 5.19
N CYS A 16 -19.89 -28.03 4.44
CA CYS A 16 -19.50 -27.45 3.15
C CYS A 16 -19.22 -25.93 3.20
N SER A 17 -19.26 -25.32 4.39
CA SER A 17 -18.90 -23.90 4.61
C SER A 17 -17.44 -23.69 5.02
N CYS A 18 -16.59 -24.70 4.88
CA CYS A 18 -15.16 -24.45 4.69
C CYS A 18 -14.95 -23.94 3.26
N VAL A 19 -15.31 -22.68 3.03
CA VAL A 19 -14.67 -21.93 1.96
C VAL A 19 -13.21 -21.88 2.38
N ILE A 20 -12.41 -22.79 1.83
CA ILE A 20 -10.97 -22.63 1.86
C ILE A 20 -10.72 -21.41 0.97
N THR A 21 -10.64 -20.23 1.58
CA THR A 21 -9.95 -19.08 0.99
C THR A 21 -8.47 -19.45 0.90
N VAL A 22 -8.13 -20.30 -0.06
CA VAL A 22 -6.75 -20.42 -0.54
C VAL A 22 -6.44 -19.06 -1.19
N GLY A 23 -5.71 -18.20 -0.47
CA GLY A 23 -5.26 -16.90 -0.95
C GLY A 23 -5.63 -15.68 -0.10
N ALA A 24 -6.06 -15.85 1.14
CA ALA A 24 -6.14 -14.75 2.10
C ALA A 24 -5.53 -15.19 3.43
N SER A 25 -4.21 -15.27 3.50
CA SER A 25 -3.58 -15.00 4.79
C SER A 25 -3.91 -13.54 5.13
N ASP A 26 -4.42 -13.29 6.33
CA ASP A 26 -4.63 -11.92 6.79
C ASP A 26 -3.30 -11.16 6.63
N ILE A 27 -3.30 -10.09 5.84
CA ILE A 27 -2.11 -9.27 5.65
C ILE A 27 -1.85 -8.58 6.99
N THR A 28 -0.74 -8.94 7.63
CA THR A 28 -0.35 -8.39 8.92
C THR A 28 0.42 -7.09 8.76
N GLU A 29 0.52 -6.32 9.83
CA GLU A 29 1.33 -5.10 9.88
C GLU A 29 2.81 -5.38 9.53
N ASP A 30 3.37 -6.49 10.02
CA ASP A 30 4.75 -6.90 9.71
C ASP A 30 4.99 -7.08 8.20
N ILE A 31 3.97 -7.56 7.46
CA ILE A 31 4.06 -7.66 6.01
C ILE A 31 4.09 -6.26 5.41
N TYR A 32 3.22 -5.35 5.83
CA TYR A 32 3.26 -3.97 5.32
C TYR A 32 4.59 -3.26 5.64
N ILE A 33 5.19 -3.48 6.82
CA ILE A 33 6.52 -2.98 7.16
C ILE A 33 7.57 -3.50 6.17
N LYS A 34 7.53 -4.80 5.82
CA LYS A 34 8.44 -5.38 4.82
C LYS A 34 8.32 -4.66 3.47
N TYR A 35 7.10 -4.31 3.05
CA TYR A 35 6.82 -3.73 1.73
C TYR A 35 6.73 -2.20 1.71
N GLN A 36 6.94 -1.50 2.84
CA GLN A 36 6.78 -0.05 2.89
C GLN A 36 7.72 0.66 1.89
N PRO A 37 7.28 1.76 1.26
CA PRO A 37 8.16 2.60 0.44
C PRO A 37 9.17 3.35 1.32
N ASP A 38 10.17 3.95 0.69
CA ASP A 38 11.03 4.93 1.34
C ASP A 38 10.23 6.23 1.52
N VAL A 39 10.29 6.80 2.72
CA VAL A 39 9.52 8.00 3.10
C VAL A 39 10.48 9.08 3.58
N THR A 40 10.46 10.23 2.90
CA THR A 40 11.29 11.38 3.25
C THR A 40 10.40 12.59 3.57
N VAL A 41 10.55 13.14 4.78
CA VAL A 41 9.93 14.41 5.14
C VAL A 41 10.89 15.53 4.78
N LEU A 42 10.50 16.39 3.83
CA LEU A 42 11.37 17.50 3.43
C LEU A 42 11.21 18.68 4.41
N PRO A 43 12.32 19.32 4.83
CA PRO A 43 12.28 20.40 5.80
C PRO A 43 11.54 21.62 5.22
N SER A 44 10.80 22.32 6.08
CA SER A 44 10.20 23.61 5.73
C SER A 44 11.06 24.79 6.18
N VAL A 45 10.86 25.94 5.56
CA VAL A 45 11.29 27.23 6.13
C VAL A 45 10.38 27.57 7.32
N GLU A 46 10.91 27.50 8.54
CA GLU A 46 10.14 27.84 9.74
C GLU A 46 9.82 29.34 9.84
N SER A 47 8.56 29.64 10.19
CA SER A 47 8.12 30.95 10.69
C SER A 47 7.82 30.78 12.19
N ARG A 48 8.37 31.66 13.04
CA ARG A 48 8.20 31.59 14.50
C ARG A 48 6.86 32.18 14.95
N ILE A 49 6.08 31.42 15.72
CA ILE A 49 4.93 31.89 16.51
C ILE A 49 5.31 31.81 18.00
N PRO A 50 4.69 32.61 18.89
CA PRO A 50 4.85 32.48 20.35
C PRO A 50 4.39 31.14 20.96
N ASN A 51 3.59 30.33 20.25
CA ASN A 51 3.29 28.94 20.64
C ASN A 51 4.18 27.98 19.84
N THR A 52 4.89 27.08 20.53
CA THR A 52 5.62 26.00 19.86
C THR A 52 4.59 25.04 19.25
N ILE A 53 4.53 24.95 17.93
CA ILE A 53 3.63 24.04 17.20
C ILE A 53 4.49 22.96 16.54
N GLY A 54 4.22 21.70 16.88
CA GLY A 54 4.81 20.55 16.21
C GLY A 54 3.99 20.17 14.98
N ILE A 55 4.64 19.89 13.86
CA ILE A 55 3.97 19.44 12.63
C ILE A 55 4.72 18.23 12.11
N GLU A 56 4.05 17.08 12.13
CA GLU A 56 4.60 15.80 11.71
C GLU A 56 3.66 15.11 10.71
N PRO A 57 4.00 15.13 9.41
CA PRO A 57 3.32 14.30 8.43
C PRO A 57 3.83 12.86 8.49
N THR A 58 2.93 11.88 8.39
CA THR A 58 3.22 10.45 8.38
C THR A 58 2.57 9.78 7.17
N PHE A 59 3.18 8.70 6.68
CA PHE A 59 2.60 7.84 5.64
C PHE A 59 1.96 6.61 6.27
N ASN A 60 0.78 6.20 5.80
CA ASN A 60 0.15 4.97 6.26
C ASN A 60 0.86 3.76 5.64
N LEU A 61 1.30 2.81 6.46
CA LEU A 61 2.08 1.63 6.02
C LEU A 61 1.39 0.82 4.91
N ASP A 62 0.07 0.79 4.89
CA ASP A 62 -0.75 0.09 3.90
C ASP A 62 -0.96 0.87 2.58
N GLY A 63 -0.37 2.07 2.48
CA GLY A 63 -0.47 2.93 1.32
C GLY A 63 -1.83 3.58 1.11
N THR A 64 -2.71 3.58 2.11
CA THR A 64 -4.06 4.16 2.02
C THR A 64 -4.07 5.69 2.04
N GLY A 65 -3.01 6.32 2.54
CA GLY A 65 -2.98 7.76 2.70
C GLY A 65 -1.91 8.27 3.63
N ILE A 66 -2.18 9.44 4.23
CA ILE A 66 -1.27 10.14 5.11
C ILE A 66 -2.00 10.64 6.36
N GLY A 67 -1.26 10.74 7.46
CA GLY A 67 -1.65 11.46 8.67
C GLY A 67 -0.88 12.77 8.76
N VAL A 68 -1.50 13.82 9.27
CA VAL A 68 -0.80 15.07 9.64
C VAL A 68 -1.09 15.39 11.09
N ARG A 69 -0.08 15.19 11.93
CA ARG A 69 -0.13 15.49 13.35
C ARG A 69 0.24 16.95 13.59
N ILE A 70 -0.63 17.65 14.29
CA ILE A 70 -0.41 19.02 14.77
C ILE A 70 -0.37 18.97 16.30
N ASP A 71 0.81 19.17 16.86
CA ASP A 71 0.99 19.34 18.30
C ASP A 71 0.92 20.83 18.65
N ASN A 72 0.17 21.15 19.71
CA ASN A 72 0.08 22.51 20.23
C ASN A 72 0.64 22.54 21.66
N PHE A 73 1.87 23.03 21.82
CA PHE A 73 2.49 23.17 23.14
C PHE A 73 2.16 24.50 23.84
N GLY A 74 1.23 25.29 23.28
CA GLY A 74 0.71 26.51 23.88
C GLY A 74 -0.23 26.25 25.06
N VAL A 75 -0.57 27.32 25.77
CA VAL A 75 -1.55 27.29 26.88
C VAL A 75 -2.98 27.32 26.36
N ASP A 76 -3.20 27.95 25.20
CA ASP A 76 -4.51 28.05 24.54
C ASP A 76 -4.58 27.18 23.28
N GLY A 77 -5.79 26.79 22.90
CA GLY A 77 -6.04 26.02 21.70
C GLY A 77 -5.87 26.83 20.42
N LEU A 78 -5.69 26.15 19.30
CA LEU A 78 -5.72 26.79 17.98
C LEU A 78 -7.17 26.84 17.52
N ASP A 79 -7.71 28.05 17.33
CA ASP A 79 -9.11 28.29 16.94
C ASP A 79 -9.50 27.47 15.71
N SER A 80 -8.62 27.43 14.70
CA SER A 80 -8.80 26.60 13.52
C SER A 80 -7.47 26.27 12.86
N VAL A 81 -7.25 24.99 12.58
CA VAL A 81 -6.21 24.52 11.68
C VAL A 81 -6.86 23.92 10.46
N THR A 82 -6.50 24.41 9.28
CA THR A 82 -6.93 23.91 7.98
C THR A 82 -5.75 23.29 7.26
N ILE A 83 -5.86 22.03 6.91
CA ILE A 83 -4.83 21.28 6.19
C ILE A 83 -5.37 20.99 4.80
N THR A 84 -4.59 21.35 3.78
CA THR A 84 -4.86 21.06 2.38
C THR A 84 -3.74 20.21 1.83
N VAL A 85 -4.07 19.06 1.25
CA VAL A 85 -3.13 18.11 0.69
C VAL A 85 -3.35 18.00 -0.81
N ASN A 86 -2.31 18.26 -1.60
CA ASN A 86 -2.23 17.91 -3.01
C ASN A 86 -1.34 16.68 -3.14
N ALA A 87 -1.73 15.73 -3.98
CA ALA A 87 -0.97 14.49 -4.17
C ALA A 87 -0.75 14.20 -5.66
N THR A 88 0.40 13.60 -5.96
CA THR A 88 0.73 13.16 -7.32
C THR A 88 -0.37 12.24 -7.87
N GLY A 89 -0.89 12.53 -9.06
CA GLY A 89 -1.97 11.74 -9.66
C GLY A 89 -3.40 12.12 -9.24
N TYR A 90 -3.56 13.13 -8.39
CA TYR A 90 -4.86 13.66 -7.99
C TYR A 90 -5.01 15.09 -8.50
N THR A 91 -6.14 15.38 -9.14
CA THR A 91 -6.43 16.71 -9.71
C THR A 91 -7.12 17.65 -8.73
N THR A 92 -7.63 17.12 -7.62
CA THR A 92 -8.40 17.87 -6.64
C THR A 92 -7.71 17.74 -5.28
N PRO A 93 -7.44 18.86 -4.59
CA PRO A 93 -6.89 18.83 -3.24
C PRO A 93 -7.89 18.25 -2.24
N PHE A 94 -7.36 17.71 -1.15
CA PHE A 94 -8.13 17.24 -0.01
C PHE A 94 -7.95 18.24 1.13
N THR A 95 -9.05 18.74 1.69
CA THR A 95 -9.01 19.75 2.75
C THR A 95 -9.80 19.31 3.96
N GLN A 96 -9.22 19.46 5.15
CA GLN A 96 -9.89 19.30 6.42
C GLN A 96 -9.58 20.48 7.33
N SER A 97 -10.55 20.89 8.14
CA SER A 97 -10.40 21.97 9.11
C SER A 97 -10.93 21.53 10.46
N ALA A 98 -10.19 21.82 11.54
CA ALA A 98 -10.67 21.60 12.89
C ALA A 98 -9.94 22.47 13.92
N TYR A 99 -10.60 22.66 15.06
CA TYR A 99 -9.95 23.10 16.29
C TYR A 99 -8.88 22.10 16.75
N VAL A 100 -7.76 22.61 17.26
CA VAL A 100 -6.66 21.79 17.82
C VAL A 100 -6.47 22.13 19.30
N PRO A 101 -6.77 21.18 20.21
CA PRO A 101 -6.61 21.38 21.65
C PRO A 101 -5.15 21.66 22.05
N ALA A 102 -4.99 22.53 23.05
CA ALA A 102 -3.71 22.74 23.73
C ALA A 102 -3.21 21.45 24.40
N LEU A 103 -1.89 21.27 24.45
CA LEU A 103 -1.13 20.15 25.02
C LEU A 103 -1.35 18.77 24.37
N ILE A 104 -2.54 18.48 23.85
CA ILE A 104 -2.90 17.17 23.31
C ILE A 104 -2.69 17.11 21.79
N GLY A 105 -2.84 18.23 21.09
CA GLY A 105 -2.75 18.27 19.63
C GLY A 105 -3.90 17.53 18.93
N LYS A 106 -3.75 17.31 17.63
CA LYS A 106 -4.71 16.57 16.80
C LYS A 106 -4.04 15.98 15.56
N THR A 107 -4.46 14.79 15.16
CA THR A 107 -4.10 14.20 13.86
C THR A 107 -5.25 14.38 12.87
N PHE A 108 -4.91 14.76 11.64
CA PHE A 108 -5.82 14.83 10.50
C PHE A 108 -5.47 13.68 9.55
N GLU A 109 -6.41 12.79 9.31
CA GLU A 109 -6.23 11.59 8.48
C GLU A 109 -6.78 11.83 7.08
N PHE A 110 -5.99 11.58 6.05
CA PHE A 110 -6.37 11.75 4.66
C PHE A 110 -6.27 10.44 3.89
N GLU A 111 -7.41 9.90 3.45
CA GLU A 111 -7.49 8.71 2.58
C GLU A 111 -7.13 9.08 1.13
N ILE A 112 -5.82 9.15 0.85
CA ILE A 112 -5.25 9.48 -0.46
C ILE A 112 -4.32 8.34 -0.88
N PRO A 113 -4.85 7.25 -1.47
CA PRO A 113 -4.03 6.09 -1.75
C PRO A 113 -2.88 6.34 -2.72
N MET A 114 -1.72 5.72 -2.48
CA MET A 114 -0.54 5.81 -3.34
C MET A 114 -0.80 5.09 -4.68
N LYS A 115 -0.84 5.86 -5.78
CA LYS A 115 -1.16 5.36 -7.12
C LYS A 115 0.06 5.05 -7.98
N TYR A 116 1.19 5.69 -7.69
CA TYR A 116 2.42 5.59 -8.46
C TYR A 116 3.59 5.28 -7.54
N SER A 117 4.63 4.67 -8.08
CA SER A 117 5.85 4.29 -7.38
C SER A 117 6.56 5.48 -6.76
N HIS A 118 6.31 6.69 -7.27
CA HIS A 118 6.77 7.94 -6.67
C HIS A 118 5.56 8.86 -6.50
N THR A 119 5.26 9.23 -5.25
CA THR A 119 4.14 10.11 -4.89
C THR A 119 4.61 11.16 -3.91
N ILE A 120 4.52 12.42 -4.33
CA ILE A 120 4.70 13.58 -3.44
C ILE A 120 3.33 13.99 -2.90
N TYR A 121 3.25 14.19 -1.58
CA TYR A 121 2.16 14.88 -0.90
C TYR A 121 2.63 16.28 -0.49
N ASP A 122 2.08 17.30 -1.15
CA ASP A 122 2.28 18.72 -0.83
C ASP A 122 1.19 19.18 0.15
N ILE A 123 1.61 19.53 1.36
CA ILE A 123 0.75 19.75 2.52
C ILE A 123 0.85 21.22 2.92
N THR A 124 -0.22 21.97 2.68
CA THR A 124 -0.38 23.35 3.13
C THR A 124 -1.21 23.38 4.40
N ILE A 125 -0.69 24.00 5.46
CA ILE A 125 -1.29 24.06 6.79
C ILE A 125 -1.52 25.53 7.12
N TYR A 126 -2.79 25.92 7.23
CA TYR A 126 -3.20 27.26 7.63
C TYR A 126 -3.72 27.24 9.06
N ILE A 127 -3.08 28.00 9.94
CA ILE A 127 -3.35 28.05 11.38
C ILE A 127 -3.93 29.42 11.71
N VAL A 128 -5.02 29.41 12.45
CA VAL A 128 -5.65 30.58 13.06
C VAL A 128 -5.65 30.39 14.58
N ASP A 129 -5.12 31.37 15.27
CA ASP A 129 -5.08 31.52 16.73
C ASP A 129 -5.59 32.94 17.04
N GLY A 130 -6.17 33.19 18.21
CA GLY A 130 -6.60 34.50 18.67
C GLY A 130 -5.49 35.57 18.63
N SER A 131 -4.22 35.15 18.54
CA SER A 131 -3.05 36.02 18.37
C SER A 131 -2.65 36.30 16.90
N GLY A 132 -3.17 35.58 15.91
CA GLY A 132 -2.84 35.78 14.49
C GLY A 132 -3.02 34.55 13.61
N THR A 133 -2.47 34.61 12.40
CA THR A 133 -2.57 33.54 11.40
C THR A 133 -1.22 33.15 10.84
N GLN A 134 -1.02 31.87 10.51
CA GLN A 134 0.20 31.36 9.90
C GLN A 134 -0.13 30.38 8.77
N THR A 135 0.70 30.37 7.72
CA THR A 135 0.73 29.29 6.72
C THR A 135 2.06 28.58 6.76
N VAL A 136 2.02 27.25 6.80
CA VAL A 136 3.19 26.38 6.81
C VAL A 136 3.04 25.34 5.72
N ASN A 137 4.11 25.10 4.96
CA ASN A 137 4.14 24.03 3.96
C ASN A 137 5.03 22.88 4.45
N ARG A 138 4.61 21.65 4.13
CA ARG A 138 5.36 20.40 4.34
C ARG A 138 5.27 19.58 3.07
N PHE A 139 6.28 18.76 2.84
CA PHE A 139 6.27 17.78 1.77
C PHE A 139 6.60 16.42 2.35
N LEU A 140 5.83 15.43 1.94
CA LEU A 140 6.11 14.02 2.18
C LEU A 140 6.39 13.39 0.83
N ASP A 141 7.65 13.00 0.62
CA ASP A 141 8.11 12.32 -0.58
C ASP A 141 8.13 10.82 -0.31
N VAL A 142 7.36 10.05 -1.09
CA VAL A 142 7.16 8.61 -0.90
C VAL A 142 7.54 7.89 -2.18
N GLU A 143 8.58 7.06 -2.12
CA GLU A 143 9.20 6.46 -3.30
C GLU A 143 9.49 4.96 -3.15
N TYR A 144 9.26 4.22 -4.22
CA TYR A 144 9.85 2.92 -4.50
C TYR A 144 11.01 3.07 -5.48
N GLY A 145 12.19 3.40 -4.94
CA GLY A 145 13.41 3.53 -5.73
C GLY A 145 13.96 2.19 -6.24
N GLU A 146 14.99 2.24 -7.09
CA GLU A 146 15.62 1.04 -7.67
C GLU A 146 16.09 0.04 -6.61
N ALA A 147 16.79 0.50 -5.58
CA ALA A 147 17.33 -0.37 -4.53
C ALA A 147 16.20 -1.02 -3.72
N ARG A 148 15.19 -0.23 -3.34
CA ARG A 148 14.03 -0.72 -2.60
C ARG A 148 13.28 -1.79 -3.36
N LEU A 149 13.03 -1.57 -4.65
CA LEU A 149 12.36 -2.56 -5.49
C LEU A 149 13.20 -3.80 -5.76
N GLU A 150 14.52 -3.67 -5.83
CA GLU A 150 15.42 -4.82 -5.92
C GLU A 150 15.37 -5.68 -4.63
N GLU A 151 15.36 -5.07 -3.45
CA GLU A 151 15.20 -5.76 -2.16
C GLU A 151 13.85 -6.51 -2.07
N LEU A 152 12.80 -5.94 -2.65
CA LEU A 152 11.48 -6.56 -2.75
C LEU A 152 11.37 -7.58 -3.88
N CYS A 153 12.49 -7.91 -4.53
CA CYS A 153 12.60 -8.84 -5.65
C CYS A 153 11.70 -8.45 -6.83
N TRP A 154 11.48 -7.17 -7.09
CA TRP A 154 10.80 -6.69 -8.30
C TRP A 154 11.82 -6.48 -9.43
N HIS A 155 11.54 -7.01 -10.61
CA HIS A 155 12.41 -6.91 -11.77
C HIS A 155 11.94 -5.80 -12.71
N ARG A 156 12.88 -5.06 -13.30
CA ARG A 156 12.55 -4.03 -14.31
C ARG A 156 12.05 -4.61 -15.64
N GLY A 157 12.25 -5.90 -15.88
CA GLY A 157 11.94 -6.55 -17.16
C GLY A 157 12.63 -5.85 -18.33
N THR A 158 11.83 -5.38 -19.29
CA THR A 158 12.28 -4.57 -20.43
C THR A 158 12.11 -3.07 -20.21
N PHE A 159 11.61 -2.64 -19.05
CA PHE A 159 11.45 -1.23 -18.71
C PHE A 159 12.82 -0.60 -18.35
N PRO A 160 12.98 0.72 -18.57
CA PRO A 160 14.14 1.47 -18.13
C PRO A 160 14.46 1.29 -16.63
N THR A 161 13.42 1.35 -15.79
CA THR A 161 13.51 1.30 -14.32
C THR A 161 12.54 0.27 -13.73
N ARG A 162 12.81 -0.18 -12.50
CA ARG A 162 11.88 -1.01 -11.70
C ARG A 162 10.62 -0.24 -11.34
N ALA A 163 10.75 1.06 -11.07
CA ALA A 163 9.64 1.97 -10.81
C ALA A 163 8.65 2.00 -11.98
N GLU A 164 9.13 2.24 -13.21
CA GLU A 164 8.29 2.22 -14.41
C GLU A 164 7.67 0.84 -14.68
N SER A 165 8.42 -0.24 -14.42
CA SER A 165 7.89 -1.61 -14.49
C SER A 165 6.74 -1.81 -13.51
N LEU A 166 6.91 -1.37 -12.27
CA LEU A 166 5.90 -1.50 -11.23
C LEU A 166 4.64 -0.68 -11.56
N ASP A 167 4.80 0.59 -11.94
CA ASP A 167 3.69 1.47 -12.32
C ASP A 167 2.89 0.87 -13.48
N HIS A 168 3.59 0.43 -14.53
CA HIS A 168 2.95 -0.20 -15.67
C HIS A 168 2.14 -1.43 -15.26
N HIS A 169 2.71 -2.32 -14.45
CA HIS A 169 2.01 -3.53 -14.04
C HIS A 169 0.88 -3.26 -13.06
N PHE A 170 1.03 -2.30 -12.15
CA PHE A 170 -0.06 -1.91 -11.25
C PHE A 170 -1.22 -1.27 -12.01
N GLU A 171 -0.95 -0.38 -12.97
CA GLU A 171 -1.97 0.24 -13.81
C GLU A 171 -2.77 -0.81 -14.60
N ASN A 172 -2.10 -1.82 -15.15
CA ASN A 172 -2.74 -2.83 -16.00
C ASN A 172 -3.38 -3.99 -15.21
N HIS A 173 -2.84 -4.36 -14.05
CA HIS A 173 -3.25 -5.57 -13.32
C HIS A 173 -3.78 -5.33 -11.89
N GLY A 174 -3.57 -4.14 -11.33
CA GLY A 174 -3.99 -3.81 -9.96
C GLY A 174 -5.48 -4.03 -9.72
N ALA A 175 -6.30 -3.61 -10.68
CA ALA A 175 -7.76 -3.82 -10.63
C ALA A 175 -8.16 -5.30 -10.72
N GLU A 176 -7.45 -6.11 -11.50
CA GLU A 176 -7.73 -7.55 -11.71
C GLU A 176 -7.61 -8.35 -10.40
N ILE A 177 -6.76 -7.87 -9.50
CA ILE A 177 -6.49 -8.47 -8.19
C ILE A 177 -7.11 -7.69 -7.03
N ALA A 178 -7.92 -6.67 -7.31
CA ALA A 178 -8.52 -5.77 -6.33
C ALA A 178 -7.50 -5.13 -5.35
N ALA A 179 -6.35 -4.69 -5.87
CA ALA A 179 -5.40 -3.90 -5.11
C ALA A 179 -5.78 -2.41 -5.15
N PRO A 180 -6.11 -1.78 -4.00
CA PRO A 180 -6.55 -0.39 -3.96
C PRO A 180 -5.42 0.63 -4.17
N ASN A 181 -4.17 0.21 -4.00
CA ASN A 181 -2.98 1.04 -4.12
C ASN A 181 -1.76 0.17 -4.47
N ILE A 182 -0.65 0.84 -4.81
CA ILE A 182 0.56 0.17 -5.30
C ILE A 182 1.28 -0.65 -4.20
N VAL A 183 1.18 -0.24 -2.93
CA VAL A 183 1.73 -0.96 -1.78
C VAL A 183 1.04 -2.32 -1.63
N HIS A 184 -0.28 -2.32 -1.63
CA HIS A 184 -1.09 -3.53 -1.54
C HIS A 184 -0.87 -4.47 -2.74
N TYR A 185 -0.64 -3.91 -3.92
CA TYR A 185 -0.27 -4.67 -5.11
C TYR A 185 1.07 -5.39 -4.93
N LEU A 186 2.10 -4.69 -4.46
CA LEU A 186 3.42 -5.27 -4.17
C LEU A 186 3.36 -6.37 -3.09
N VAL A 187 2.60 -6.13 -2.01
CA VAL A 187 2.38 -7.12 -0.95
C VAL A 187 1.82 -8.42 -1.53
N ARG A 188 0.76 -8.34 -2.32
CA ARG A 188 0.14 -9.53 -2.96
C ARG A 188 1.08 -10.22 -3.93
N ALA A 189 1.82 -9.45 -4.73
CA ALA A 189 2.80 -9.99 -5.67
C ALA A 189 3.90 -10.76 -4.93
N GLY A 190 4.43 -10.18 -3.86
CA GLY A 190 5.46 -10.77 -3.03
C GLY A 190 5.00 -12.04 -2.31
N MET A 191 3.80 -12.03 -1.74
CA MET A 191 3.22 -13.23 -1.12
C MET A 191 3.00 -14.34 -2.15
N CYS A 192 2.50 -14.02 -3.35
CA CYS A 192 2.34 -14.99 -4.43
C CYS A 192 3.69 -15.56 -4.88
N ARG A 193 4.74 -14.72 -4.95
CA ARG A 193 6.11 -15.20 -5.21
C ARG A 193 6.54 -16.21 -4.17
N ASP A 194 6.41 -15.88 -2.88
CA ASP A 194 6.87 -16.75 -1.80
C ASP A 194 6.08 -18.07 -1.78
N GLU A 195 4.78 -18.06 -2.06
CA GLU A 195 3.95 -19.26 -2.25
C GLU A 195 4.42 -20.13 -3.43
N VAL A 196 4.73 -19.52 -4.58
CA VAL A 196 5.22 -20.24 -5.75
C VAL A 196 6.59 -20.85 -5.50
N LEU A 197 7.51 -20.10 -4.88
CA LEU A 197 8.86 -20.60 -4.56
C LEU A 197 8.81 -21.77 -3.59
N LYS A 198 7.95 -21.69 -2.57
CA LYS A 198 7.71 -22.81 -1.66
C LYS A 198 7.17 -24.03 -2.40
N ALA A 199 6.22 -23.86 -3.31
CA ALA A 199 5.67 -24.97 -4.09
C ALA A 199 6.72 -25.60 -5.02
N ILE A 200 7.69 -24.82 -5.53
CA ILE A 200 8.83 -25.32 -6.30
C ILE A 200 9.77 -26.13 -5.40
N GLU A 201 10.11 -25.61 -4.23
CA GLU A 201 10.98 -26.28 -3.25
C GLU A 201 10.39 -27.62 -2.80
N GLU A 202 9.08 -27.67 -2.58
CA GLU A 202 8.35 -28.87 -2.15
C GLU A 202 8.00 -29.83 -3.31
N ASP A 203 8.40 -29.54 -4.55
CA ASP A 203 8.04 -30.28 -5.77
C ASP A 203 6.52 -30.48 -5.96
N THR A 204 5.74 -29.46 -5.57
CA THR A 204 4.27 -29.45 -5.65
C THR A 204 3.73 -28.42 -6.65
N VAL A 205 4.59 -27.62 -7.27
CA VAL A 205 4.18 -26.52 -8.16
C VAL A 205 3.22 -26.96 -9.28
N TYR A 206 3.45 -28.10 -9.92
CA TYR A 206 2.58 -28.60 -10.99
C TYR A 206 1.22 -29.12 -10.50
N ARG A 207 1.06 -29.36 -9.19
CA ARG A 207 -0.24 -29.69 -8.58
C ARG A 207 -1.17 -28.49 -8.65
N ASP A 208 -0.67 -27.33 -8.24
CA ASP A 208 -1.49 -26.15 -7.95
C ASP A 208 -1.42 -25.10 -9.08
N TYR A 209 -0.37 -25.13 -9.92
CA TYR A 209 -0.11 -24.16 -10.98
C TYR A 209 -0.05 -24.80 -12.36
N ASN A 210 -0.52 -24.05 -13.36
CA ASN A 210 -0.13 -24.26 -14.75
C ASN A 210 1.15 -23.45 -14.99
N VAL A 211 2.20 -24.12 -15.45
CA VAL A 211 3.52 -23.51 -15.68
C VAL A 211 3.78 -23.40 -17.18
N SER A 212 4.23 -22.23 -17.62
CA SER A 212 4.59 -21.98 -19.02
C SER A 212 5.79 -21.05 -19.10
N VAL A 213 6.65 -21.24 -20.09
CA VAL A 213 7.80 -20.34 -20.33
C VAL A 213 7.30 -19.00 -20.85
N SER A 214 7.81 -17.91 -20.27
CA SER A 214 7.68 -16.55 -20.78
C SER A 214 8.91 -16.23 -21.65
N LEU A 215 8.68 -16.14 -22.96
CA LEU A 215 9.74 -15.89 -23.95
C LEU A 215 9.85 -14.42 -24.37
N GLN A 216 8.95 -13.55 -23.89
CA GLN A 216 8.98 -12.13 -24.25
C GLN A 216 9.89 -11.36 -23.30
N GLY A 217 11.00 -10.84 -23.83
CA GLY A 217 11.95 -10.03 -23.06
C GLY A 217 12.84 -10.88 -22.15
N THR A 218 12.79 -10.63 -20.84
CA THR A 218 13.54 -11.41 -19.85
C THR A 218 12.97 -12.83 -19.75
N LEU A 219 13.83 -13.83 -19.89
CA LEU A 219 13.44 -15.24 -19.72
C LEU A 219 12.91 -15.46 -18.29
N GLY A 220 11.77 -16.13 -18.23
CA GLY A 220 11.12 -16.44 -16.97
C GLY A 220 10.05 -17.51 -17.14
N HIS A 221 9.50 -17.96 -16.02
CA HIS A 221 8.36 -18.87 -16.00
C HIS A 221 7.14 -18.16 -15.44
N LYS A 222 6.01 -18.35 -16.14
CA LYS A 222 4.68 -17.94 -15.69
C LYS A 222 4.05 -19.09 -14.92
N TYR A 223 3.65 -18.81 -13.68
CA TYR A 223 2.93 -19.71 -12.79
C TYR A 223 1.52 -19.19 -12.63
N LYS A 224 0.54 -19.84 -13.26
CA LYS A 224 -0.88 -19.46 -13.17
C LYS A 224 -1.63 -20.45 -12.29
N HIS A 225 -2.10 -20.00 -11.14
CA HIS A 225 -2.80 -20.85 -10.18
C HIS A 225 -4.11 -21.39 -10.78
N LYS A 226 -4.36 -22.69 -10.62
CA LYS A 226 -5.45 -23.39 -11.32
C LYS A 226 -6.84 -22.92 -10.89
N TYR A 227 -6.99 -22.47 -9.64
CA TYR A 227 -8.29 -22.08 -9.07
C TYR A 227 -8.51 -20.56 -9.06
N THR A 228 -7.70 -19.83 -8.31
CA THR A 228 -7.80 -18.35 -8.17
C THR A 228 -7.57 -17.61 -9.50
N LYS A 229 -6.85 -18.25 -10.43
CA LYS A 229 -6.38 -17.70 -11.71
C LYS A 229 -5.28 -16.65 -11.60
N TYR A 230 -4.89 -16.24 -10.39
CA TYR A 230 -3.72 -15.37 -10.24
C TYR A 230 -2.51 -15.97 -10.92
N TYR A 231 -1.72 -15.11 -11.55
CA TYR A 231 -0.45 -15.51 -12.14
C TYR A 231 0.67 -14.64 -11.61
N ILE A 232 1.84 -15.23 -11.56
CA ILE A 232 3.10 -14.51 -11.40
C ILE A 232 4.09 -14.97 -12.45
N ILE A 233 4.87 -14.05 -12.99
CA ILE A 233 6.01 -14.36 -13.87
C ILE A 233 7.28 -14.08 -13.08
N LEU A 234 8.12 -15.09 -12.92
CA LEU A 234 9.39 -14.98 -12.22
C LEU A 234 10.53 -15.13 -13.22
N ALA A 235 11.53 -14.24 -13.13
CA ALA A 235 12.73 -14.31 -13.94
C ALA A 235 13.56 -15.56 -13.59
N ASP A 236 14.10 -16.25 -14.59
CA ASP A 236 14.87 -17.48 -14.37
C ASP A 236 16.23 -17.21 -13.69
N SER A 237 16.76 -15.99 -13.83
CA SER A 237 18.08 -15.61 -13.33
C SER A 237 18.15 -15.46 -11.81
N ASN A 238 17.10 -14.90 -11.20
CA ASN A 238 17.10 -14.53 -9.78
C ASN A 238 15.74 -14.71 -9.11
N THR A 239 14.73 -15.24 -9.80
CA THR A 239 13.35 -15.39 -9.33
C THR A 239 12.64 -14.07 -8.98
N HIS A 240 13.13 -12.94 -9.47
CA HIS A 240 12.46 -11.65 -9.27
C HIS A 240 11.17 -11.59 -10.09
N ILE A 241 10.20 -10.84 -9.57
CA ILE A 241 8.88 -10.67 -10.14
C ILE A 241 8.98 -9.82 -11.39
N LEU A 242 8.63 -10.41 -12.53
CA LEU A 242 8.51 -9.70 -13.80
C LEU A 242 7.11 -9.14 -14.01
N SER A 243 6.08 -9.84 -13.51
CA SER A 243 4.67 -9.43 -13.64
C SER A 243 3.81 -10.22 -12.66
N PHE A 244 2.71 -9.63 -12.21
CA PHE A 244 1.71 -10.25 -11.36
C PHE A 244 0.31 -9.80 -11.81
N GLY A 245 -0.70 -10.66 -11.70
CA GLY A 245 -2.05 -10.35 -12.21
C GLY A 245 -2.98 -11.55 -12.16
N ARG A 246 -4.04 -11.56 -12.99
CA ARG A 246 -5.04 -12.65 -13.02
C ARG A 246 -5.27 -13.29 -14.40
#